data_AF-A0A7L8UAY7-F1
#
_entry.id   AF-A0A7L8UAY7-F1
#
_cell.length_a   1.000
_cell.length_b   1.000
_cell.length_c   1.000
_cell.angle_alpha   90.00
_cell.angle_beta   90.00
_cell.angle_gamma   90.00
#
_symmetry.space_group_name_H-M   'P 1'
#
loop_
_entity.id
_entity.type
_entity.pdbx_description
1 polymer ?
#
loop_
_entity_poly.entity_id
_entity_poly.type
_entity_poly.pdbx_seq_one_letter_code
_entity_poly.pdbx_strand_id
1 'polypeptide(L)'
;MKKYVLLIAIIFLTACSSSKTTGDKWIGKTKQNLMKNWGTPIRVFDNSTNGEIFVYADQIYDESNRNNSREAGSSYWNYTYMYVDKNGKVSSFRNEKQNYAPQTLDSDKMATMNLLTAK
;
A
#
# COMPACT_ATOMS: atom_id res chain seq x y z
N MET A 1 2.43 6.98 47.74
CA MET A 1 2.79 7.58 46.42
C MET A 1 3.52 6.63 45.47
N LYS A 2 4.36 5.67 45.93
CA LYS A 2 5.08 4.72 45.05
C LYS A 2 4.21 3.75 44.23
N LYS A 3 2.99 3.41 44.70
CA LYS A 3 2.10 2.43 44.05
C LYS A 3 1.45 2.96 42.76
N TYR A 4 1.26 4.28 42.65
CA TYR A 4 0.65 4.91 41.47
C TYR A 4 1.63 5.09 40.31
N VAL A 5 2.94 5.19 40.62
CA VAL A 5 4.01 5.26 39.59
C VAL A 5 4.04 3.99 38.75
N LEU A 6 3.82 2.82 39.38
CA LEU A 6 3.82 1.54 38.70
C LEU A 6 2.61 1.37 37.76
N LEU A 7 1.45 1.91 38.16
CA LEU A 7 0.24 1.91 37.33
C LEU A 7 0.37 2.83 36.10
N ILE A 8 0.99 4.00 36.26
CA ILE A 8 1.24 4.93 35.15
C ILE A 8 2.22 4.31 34.15
N ALA A 9 3.27 3.62 34.62
CA ALA A 9 4.25 2.97 33.74
C ALA A 9 3.64 1.86 32.86
N ILE A 10 2.67 1.10 33.36
CA ILE A 10 2.02 0.02 32.61
C ILE A 10 1.14 0.58 31.48
N ILE A 11 0.50 1.74 31.69
CA ILE A 11 -0.35 2.39 30.67
C ILE A 11 0.48 2.91 29.49
N PHE A 12 1.72 3.38 29.73
CA PHE A 12 2.61 3.81 28.65
C PHE A 12 3.13 2.65 27.79
N LEU A 13 3.19 1.42 28.32
CA LEU A 13 3.72 0.26 27.59
C LEU A 13 2.70 -0.36 26.61
N THR A 14 1.40 -0.12 26.79
CA THR A 14 0.34 -0.69 25.93
C THR A 14 -0.03 0.20 24.74
N ALA A 15 0.49 1.43 24.67
CA ALA A 15 0.19 2.38 23.60
C ALA A 15 0.87 2.03 22.25
N CYS A 16 1.77 1.05 22.20
CA CYS A 16 2.48 0.63 20.98
C CYS A 16 1.75 -0.48 20.21
N SER A 17 0.42 -0.51 20.24
CA SER A 17 -0.39 -1.35 19.36
C SER A 17 -0.47 -0.68 17.97
N SER A 18 0.55 -0.88 17.13
CA SER A 18 0.49 -0.47 15.73
C SER A 18 -0.64 -1.23 15.02
N SER A 19 -1.63 -0.51 14.51
CA SER A 19 -2.71 -1.08 13.71
C SER A 19 -2.11 -1.71 12.45
N LYS A 20 -2.00 -3.04 12.45
CA LYS A 20 -1.53 -3.79 11.28
C LYS A 20 -2.49 -3.57 10.13
N THR A 21 -2.02 -2.91 9.09
CA THR A 21 -2.75 -2.73 7.83
C THR A 21 -2.68 -4.02 7.01
N THR A 22 -3.56 -4.15 6.01
CA THR A 22 -3.63 -5.35 5.16
C THR A 22 -2.33 -5.65 4.41
N GLY A 23 -1.43 -4.67 4.25
CA GLY A 23 -0.11 -4.83 3.65
C GLY A 23 0.90 -5.55 4.55
N ASP A 24 0.84 -5.32 5.86
CA ASP A 24 1.86 -5.78 6.81
C ASP A 24 2.00 -7.31 6.85
N LYS A 25 0.90 -8.05 6.62
CA LYS A 25 0.92 -9.52 6.60
C LYS A 25 1.71 -10.11 5.43
N TRP A 26 2.01 -9.31 4.40
CA TRP A 26 2.74 -9.74 3.22
C TRP A 26 4.24 -9.57 3.35
N ILE A 27 4.71 -8.70 4.26
CA ILE A 27 6.14 -8.48 4.48
C ILE A 27 6.81 -9.83 4.82
N GLY A 28 7.88 -10.15 4.08
CA GLY A 28 8.64 -11.40 4.15
C GLY A 28 8.02 -12.59 3.40
N LYS A 29 6.79 -12.48 2.89
CA LYS A 29 6.18 -13.50 2.01
C LYS A 29 6.78 -13.42 0.61
N THR A 30 6.79 -14.54 -0.10
CA THR A 30 7.28 -14.58 -1.47
C THR A 30 6.31 -13.90 -2.44
N LYS A 31 6.83 -13.36 -3.54
CA LYS A 31 6.03 -12.76 -4.61
C LYS A 31 5.01 -13.75 -5.18
N GLN A 32 5.33 -15.04 -5.27
CA GLN A 32 4.40 -16.08 -5.69
C GLN A 32 3.24 -16.25 -4.69
N ASN A 33 3.52 -16.19 -3.38
CA ASN A 33 2.47 -16.27 -2.36
C ASN A 33 1.55 -15.05 -2.43
N LEU A 34 2.12 -13.86 -2.61
CA LEU A 34 1.36 -12.64 -2.83
C LEU A 34 0.45 -12.77 -4.06
N MET A 35 1.00 -13.11 -5.23
CA MET A 35 0.23 -13.23 -6.47
C MET A 35 -0.84 -14.31 -6.41
N LYS A 36 -0.60 -15.42 -5.69
CA LYS A 36 -1.62 -16.46 -5.48
C LYS A 36 -2.84 -15.94 -4.72
N ASN A 37 -2.65 -14.97 -3.82
CA ASN A 37 -3.72 -14.44 -2.97
C ASN A 37 -4.33 -13.14 -3.50
N TRP A 38 -3.55 -12.29 -4.16
CA TRP A 38 -3.98 -10.97 -4.67
C TRP A 38 -4.23 -10.96 -6.17
N GLY A 39 -3.89 -12.05 -6.87
CA GLY A 39 -3.90 -12.10 -8.33
C GLY A 39 -2.63 -11.51 -8.93
N THR A 40 -2.60 -11.43 -10.26
CA THR A 40 -1.49 -10.84 -11.00
C THR A 40 -1.53 -9.31 -10.85
N PRO A 41 -0.39 -8.65 -10.57
CA PRO A 41 -0.35 -7.19 -10.50
C PRO A 41 -0.69 -6.56 -11.85
N ILE A 42 -1.32 -5.38 -11.82
CA ILE A 42 -1.71 -4.64 -13.05
C ILE A 42 -0.46 -4.13 -13.77
N ARG A 43 0.59 -3.75 -13.02
CA ARG A 43 1.90 -3.37 -13.56
C ARG A 43 3.01 -3.94 -12.68
N VAL A 44 4.12 -4.26 -13.33
CA VAL A 44 5.38 -4.61 -12.67
C VAL A 44 6.44 -3.65 -13.17
N PHE A 45 7.17 -3.02 -12.26
CA PHE A 45 8.33 -2.21 -12.58
C PHE A 45 9.58 -2.91 -12.05
N ASP A 46 10.56 -3.09 -12.91
CA ASP A 46 11.87 -3.57 -12.50
C ASP A 46 12.64 -2.40 -11.88
N ASN A 47 13.01 -2.53 -10.61
CA ASN A 47 14.02 -1.69 -10.00
C ASN A 47 15.31 -2.51 -9.95
N SER A 48 16.07 -2.47 -11.03
CA SER A 48 17.33 -3.20 -11.24
C SER A 48 18.31 -3.18 -10.06
N THR A 49 18.21 -2.21 -9.15
CA THR A 49 19.04 -2.13 -7.92
C THR A 49 18.39 -2.79 -6.69
N ASN A 50 17.05 -2.77 -6.59
CA ASN A 50 16.32 -3.14 -5.36
C ASN A 50 15.29 -4.27 -5.51
N GLY A 51 15.11 -4.81 -6.71
CA GLY A 51 14.15 -5.89 -7.01
C GLY A 51 13.00 -5.41 -7.89
N GLU A 52 11.76 -5.78 -7.57
CA GLU A 52 10.58 -5.50 -8.39
C GLU A 52 9.53 -4.72 -7.60
N ILE A 53 8.71 -3.93 -8.29
CA ILE A 53 7.57 -3.24 -7.69
C ILE A 53 6.30 -3.73 -8.35
N PHE A 54 5.44 -4.37 -7.56
CA PHE A 54 4.15 -4.87 -8.01
C PHE A 54 3.08 -3.84 -7.70
N VAL A 55 2.32 -3.44 -8.71
CA VAL A 55 1.29 -2.41 -8.57
C VAL A 55 -0.09 -3.04 -8.69
N TYR A 56 -0.87 -2.88 -7.62
CA TYR A 56 -2.30 -3.18 -7.59
C TYR A 56 -3.06 -1.85 -7.51
N ALA A 57 -4.21 -1.75 -8.18
CA ALA A 57 -4.99 -0.53 -8.18
C ALA A 57 -6.48 -0.85 -8.32
N ASP A 58 -7.28 -0.37 -7.38
CA ASP A 58 -8.74 -0.49 -7.39
C ASP A 58 -9.39 0.86 -7.65
N GLN A 59 -10.33 0.92 -8.60
CA GLN A 59 -11.11 2.12 -8.84
C GLN A 59 -12.26 2.20 -7.82
N ILE A 60 -12.33 3.31 -7.11
CA ILE A 60 -13.37 3.61 -6.14
C ILE A 60 -14.24 4.74 -6.68
N TYR A 61 -15.55 4.51 -6.70
CA TYR A 61 -16.55 5.51 -7.06
C TYR A 61 -17.15 6.09 -5.79
N ASP A 62 -17.15 7.42 -5.69
CA ASP A 62 -17.79 8.13 -4.61
C ASP A 62 -19.26 8.37 -4.98
N GLU A 63 -20.15 7.63 -4.31
CA GLU A 63 -21.59 7.73 -4.55
C GLU A 63 -22.26 8.87 -3.78
N SER A 64 -21.52 9.61 -2.94
CA SER A 64 -22.08 10.65 -2.07
C SER A 64 -22.65 11.87 -2.82
N ASN A 65 -22.26 12.07 -4.08
CA ASN A 65 -22.73 13.17 -4.93
C ASN A 65 -23.83 12.78 -5.93
N ARG A 66 -24.47 11.60 -5.80
CA ARG A 66 -25.59 11.20 -6.68
C ARG A 66 -26.88 11.96 -6.35
N ASN A 67 -26.94 13.22 -6.76
CA ASN A 67 -28.19 13.97 -6.84
C ASN A 67 -28.97 13.58 -8.10
N ASN A 68 -29.55 12.38 -8.09
CA ASN A 68 -30.58 11.93 -9.05
C ASN A 68 -30.24 12.01 -10.56
N SER A 69 -28.99 12.29 -10.94
CA SER A 69 -28.52 12.29 -12.33
C SER A 69 -27.80 10.98 -12.64
N ARG A 70 -27.96 10.49 -13.88
CA ARG A 70 -27.28 9.28 -14.42
C ARG A 70 -25.78 9.52 -14.65
N GLU A 71 -25.19 10.48 -13.94
CA GLU A 71 -23.80 10.89 -14.05
C GLU A 71 -22.93 9.99 -13.17
N ALA A 72 -21.80 9.55 -13.70
CA ALA A 72 -20.82 8.83 -12.91
C ALA A 72 -20.31 9.78 -11.81
N GLY A 73 -20.46 9.40 -10.55
CA GLY A 73 -19.88 10.13 -9.42
C GLY A 73 -18.36 10.27 -9.58
N SER A 74 -17.75 11.17 -8.81
CA SER A 74 -16.29 11.32 -8.78
C SER A 74 -15.65 9.97 -8.48
N SER A 75 -14.56 9.64 -9.17
CA SER A 75 -13.82 8.40 -8.93
C SER A 75 -12.35 8.68 -8.68
N TYR A 76 -11.73 7.76 -7.94
CA TYR A 76 -10.30 7.76 -7.69
C TYR A 76 -9.80 6.33 -7.70
N TRP A 77 -8.48 6.19 -7.66
CA TRP A 77 -7.81 4.91 -7.64
C TRP A 77 -7.05 4.76 -6.33
N ASN A 78 -7.28 3.64 -5.63
CA ASN A 78 -6.45 3.21 -4.51
C ASN A 78 -5.35 2.31 -5.05
N TYR A 79 -4.13 2.82 -5.06
CA TYR A 79 -2.93 2.08 -5.42
C TYR A 79 -2.33 1.42 -4.19
N THR A 80 -1.88 0.17 -4.36
CA THR A 80 -1.00 -0.53 -3.44
C THR A 80 0.26 -0.95 -4.21
N TYR A 81 1.38 -0.33 -3.84
CA TYR A 81 2.71 -0.67 -4.33
C TYR A 81 3.33 -1.67 -3.36
N MET A 82 3.59 -2.89 -3.85
CA MET A 82 4.29 -3.94 -3.09
C MET A 82 5.73 -4.00 -3.58
N TYR A 83 6.68 -3.70 -2.71
CA TYR A 83 8.10 -3.74 -3.01
C TYR A 83 8.61 -5.15 -2.76
N VAL A 84 9.20 -5.77 -3.77
CA VAL A 84 9.76 -7.12 -3.72
C VAL A 84 11.27 -7.00 -3.84
N ASP A 85 12.00 -7.56 -2.87
CA ASP A 85 13.45 -7.57 -2.88
C ASP A 85 14.01 -8.53 -3.95
N LYS A 86 15.34 -8.49 -4.15
CA LYS A 86 16.06 -9.40 -5.05
C LYS A 86 15.91 -10.89 -4.71
N ASN A 87 15.47 -11.24 -3.50
CA ASN A 87 15.20 -12.62 -3.09
C ASN A 87 13.77 -13.04 -3.42
N GLY A 88 12.98 -12.16 -4.05
CA GLY A 88 11.60 -12.41 -4.40
C GLY A 88 10.64 -12.35 -3.20
N LYS A 89 11.00 -11.63 -2.12
CA LYS A 89 10.14 -11.44 -0.94
C LYS A 89 9.67 -10.00 -0.82
N VAL A 90 8.45 -9.80 -0.34
CA VAL A 90 7.93 -8.46 -0.09
C VAL A 90 8.75 -7.82 1.04
N SER A 91 9.42 -6.71 0.76
CA SER A 91 10.22 -5.96 1.73
C SER A 91 9.40 -4.89 2.43
N SER A 92 8.54 -4.20 1.68
CA SER A 92 7.63 -3.17 2.20
C SER A 92 6.45 -2.97 1.25
N PHE A 93 5.51 -2.11 1.64
CA PHE A 93 4.41 -1.69 0.78
C PHE A 93 4.06 -0.23 1.04
N ARG A 94 3.39 0.39 0.07
CA ARG A 94 2.88 1.77 0.16
C ARG A 94 1.50 1.83 -0.47
N ASN A 95 0.57 2.50 0.21
CA ASN A 95 -0.76 2.77 -0.30
C ASN A 95 -0.88 4.23 -0.68
N GLU A 96 -1.49 4.53 -1.82
CA GLU A 96 -1.75 5.90 -2.26
C GLU A 96 -3.09 6.05 -2.97
N LYS A 97 -3.70 7.22 -2.81
CA LYS A 97 -4.88 7.62 -3.57
C LYS A 97 -4.44 8.47 -4.75
N GLN A 98 -4.85 8.09 -5.96
CA GLN A 98 -4.49 8.77 -7.20
C GLN A 98 -5.74 9.08 -8.04
N ASN A 99 -5.66 10.11 -8.87
CA ASN A 99 -6.75 10.54 -9.76
C ASN A 99 -6.56 10.08 -11.21
N TYR A 100 -5.56 9.23 -11.48
CA TYR A 100 -5.24 8.72 -12.80
C TYR A 100 -5.26 7.19 -12.85
N ALA A 101 -5.60 6.65 -14.01
CA ALA A 101 -5.67 5.22 -14.23
C ALA A 101 -4.27 4.58 -14.29
N PRO A 102 -4.12 3.30 -13.89
CA PRO A 102 -2.84 2.60 -13.84
C PRO A 102 -2.12 2.51 -15.19
N GLN A 103 -2.84 2.75 -16.28
CA GLN A 103 -2.33 2.67 -17.65
C GLN A 103 -1.39 3.84 -17.93
N THR A 104 -1.64 4.98 -17.28
CA THR A 104 -0.82 6.20 -17.35
C THR A 104 0.41 6.17 -16.45
N LEU A 105 0.59 5.11 -15.67
CA LEU A 105 1.76 4.95 -14.81
C LEU A 105 2.91 4.39 -15.65
N ASP A 106 4.04 5.11 -15.69
CA ASP A 106 5.28 4.68 -16.31
C ASP A 106 6.46 4.88 -15.33
N SER A 107 7.65 4.46 -15.75
CA SER A 107 8.85 4.53 -14.91
C SER A 107 9.21 5.97 -14.52
N ASP A 108 9.00 6.94 -15.41
CA ASP A 108 9.32 8.35 -15.16
C ASP A 108 8.38 8.97 -14.12
N LYS A 109 7.10 8.64 -14.21
CA LYS A 109 6.09 9.01 -13.21
C LYS A 109 6.36 8.37 -11.86
N MET A 110 6.76 7.09 -11.85
CA MET A 110 7.19 6.39 -10.63
C MET A 110 8.41 7.05 -9.99
N ALA A 111 9.38 7.50 -10.79
CA ALA A 111 10.55 8.23 -10.31
C ALA A 111 10.16 9.59 -9.70
N THR A 112 9.33 10.36 -10.41
CA THR A 112 8.85 11.69 -9.98
C THR A 112 8.12 11.62 -8.63
N MET A 113 7.39 10.53 -8.39
CA MET A 113 6.64 10.32 -7.16
C MET A 113 7.47 9.70 -6.02
N ASN A 114 8.77 9.47 -6.24
CA ASN A 114 9.64 8.73 -5.31
C ASN A 114 9.03 7.38 -4.90
N LEU A 115 8.49 6.66 -5.89
CA LEU A 115 7.90 5.34 -5.71
C LEU A 115 8.85 4.22 -6.12
N LEU A 116 9.97 4.54 -6.77
CA LEU A 116 10.96 3.53 -7.15
C LEU A 116 11.70 2.95 -5.93
N THR A 117 11.82 3.70 -4.85
CA THR A 117 12.50 3.25 -3.64
C THR A 117 11.51 2.92 -2.53
N ALA A 118 11.70 1.75 -1.91
CA ALA A 118 11.07 1.44 -0.64
C ALA A 118 11.57 2.42 0.43
N LYS A 119 10.68 2.89 1.31
CA LYS A 119 11.08 3.61 2.54
C LYS A 119 11.52 2.63 3.61
#